data_AF-A0A4Q3N5H2-F1
#
_entry.id   AF-A0A4Q3N5H2-F1
#
_cell.length_a   1.000
_cell.length_b   1.000
_cell.length_c   1.000
_cell.angle_alpha   90.00
_cell.angle_beta   90.00
_cell.angle_gamma   90.00
#
_symmetry.space_group_name_H-M   'P 1'
#
loop_
_entity.id
_entity.type
_entity.pdbx_description
1 polymer ?
#
loop_
_entity_poly.entity_id
_entity_poly.type
_entity_poly.pdbx_seq_one_letter_code
_entity_poly.pdbx_strand_id
1 'polypeptide(L)' 'MLKLEPRPEFSKFWSIASPLLALVITVVLGVLLFLALGKDPVRGLQVFFWEPIKSPYALGELMVKATPLLIIALGLAVC' A
#
# COMPACT_ATOMS: atom_id res chain seq x y z
N MET A 1 16.87 -15.58 25.44
CA MET A 1 15.71 -14.67 25.57
C MET A 1 15.94 -13.47 24.65
N LEU A 2 15.05 -13.25 23.68
CA LEU A 2 15.06 -12.03 22.87
C LEU A 2 14.68 -10.86 23.78
N LYS A 3 15.60 -9.91 23.97
CA LYS A 3 15.38 -8.71 24.79
C LYS A 3 14.94 -7.58 23.86
N LEU A 4 13.70 -7.14 23.99
CA LEU A 4 13.15 -6.02 23.24
C LEU A 4 13.62 -4.73 23.92
N GLU A 5 14.64 -4.10 23.35
CA GLU A 5 15.14 -2.80 23.82
C GLU A 5 14.46 -1.67 23.04
N PRO A 6 13.89 -0.66 23.73
CA PRO A 6 13.29 0.49 23.06
C PRO A 6 14.34 1.17 22.17
N ARG A 7 14.03 1.36 20.88
CA ARG A 7 14.93 2.10 19.98
C ARG A 7 14.68 3.60 20.15
N PRO A 8 15.69 4.38 20.58
CA PRO A 8 15.53 5.83 20.79
C PRO A 8 15.50 6.62 19.48
N GLU A 9 16.08 6.07 18.40
CA GLU A 9 16.24 6.75 17.12
C GLU A 9 15.53 5.96 16.00
N PHE A 10 14.74 6.68 15.21
CA PHE A 10 14.11 6.13 14.01
C PHE A 10 15.20 5.77 12.98
N SER A 11 15.14 4.55 12.46
CA SER A 11 16.08 4.14 11.42
C SER A 11 15.71 4.80 10.10
N LYS A 12 16.56 5.74 9.63
CA LYS A 12 16.41 6.42 8.34
C LYS A 12 16.29 5.44 7.17
N PHE A 13 16.97 4.29 7.25
CA PHE A 13 16.86 3.21 6.27
C PHE A 13 15.43 2.65 6.22
N TRP A 14 14.85 2.32 7.38
CA TRP A 14 13.52 1.73 7.46
C TRP A 14 12.38 2.72 7.20
N SER A 15 12.61 4.03 7.35
CA SER A 15 11.63 5.05 6.92
C SER A 15 11.30 4.99 5.43
N ILE A 16 12.24 4.55 4.59
CA ILE A 16 12.03 4.40 3.14
C ILE A 16 11.86 2.93 2.75
N ALA A 17 12.61 2.03 3.39
CA ALA A 17 12.54 0.60 3.08
C ALA A 17 11.18 0.00 3.46
N SER A 18 10.53 0.47 4.54
CA SER A 18 9.23 -0.07 4.96
C SER A 18 8.09 0.19 3.96
N PRO A 19 7.84 1.43 3.45
CA PRO A 19 6.81 1.63 2.44
C PRO A 19 7.15 0.92 1.12
N LEU A 20 8.43 0.88 0.73
CA LEU A 20 8.84 0.17 -0.49
C LEU A 20 8.60 -1.34 -0.38
N LEU A 21 8.97 -1.95 0.76
CA LEU A 21 8.73 -3.37 1.01
C LEU A 21 7.23 -3.67 1.03
N ALA A 22 6.43 -2.82 1.68
CA ALA A 22 4.97 -2.96 1.70
C ALA A 22 4.38 -2.94 0.29
N LEU A 23 4.85 -2.03 -0.58
CA LEU A 23 4.43 -1.96 -1.98
C LEU A 23 4.77 -3.25 -2.73
N VAL A 24 6.02 -3.73 -2.62
CA VAL A 24 6.48 -4.96 -3.29
C VAL A 24 5.65 -6.16 -2.85
N ILE A 25 5.45 -6.33 -1.54
CA ILE A 25 4.65 -7.44 -1.00
C ILE A 25 3.21 -7.36 -1.52
N THR A 26 2.62 -6.17 -1.52
CA THR A 26 1.23 -5.96 -1.99
C THR A 26 1.09 -6.34 -3.47
N VAL A 27 2.05 -5.96 -4.32
CA VAL A 27 2.03 -6.33 -5.74
C VAL A 27 2.19 -7.84 -5.92
N VAL A 28 3.13 -8.47 -5.21
CA VAL A 28 3.34 -9.93 -5.28
C VAL A 28 2.07 -10.68 -4.88
N LEU A 29 1.44 -10.29 -3.77
CA LEU A 29 0.19 -10.89 -3.32
C LEU A 29 -0.95 -10.66 -4.32
N GLY A 30 -1.06 -9.46 -4.90
CA GLY A 30 -2.04 -9.16 -5.94
C GLY A 30 -1.88 -10.05 -7.16
N VAL A 31 -0.64 -10.21 -7.66
CA VAL A 31 -0.32 -11.11 -8.77
C VAL A 31 -0.70 -12.55 -8.45
N LEU A 32 -0.30 -13.05 -7.28
CA LEU A 32 -0.64 -14.42 -6.84
C LEU A 32 -2.15 -14.63 -6.76
N LEU A 33 -2.90 -13.65 -6.26
CA LEU A 33 -4.36 -13.72 -6.18
C LEU A 33 -5.00 -13.78 -7.58
N PHE A 34 -4.57 -12.92 -8.51
CA PHE A 34 -5.09 -12.94 -9.88
C PHE A 34 -4.75 -14.24 -10.61
N LEU A 35 -3.54 -14.77 -10.41
CA LEU A 35 -3.14 -16.08 -10.93
C LEU A 35 -4.00 -17.21 -10.35
N ALA A 36 -4.26 -17.20 -9.04
CA ALA A 36 -5.14 -18.17 -8.39
C ALA A 36 -6.59 -18.10 -8.89
N LEU A 37 -7.05 -16.91 -9.28
CA LEU A 37 -8.36 -16.68 -9.92
C LEU A 37 -8.39 -17.05 -11.41
N GLY A 38 -7.26 -17.47 -12.00
CA GLY A 38 -7.13 -17.74 -13.43
C GLY A 38 -7.26 -16.49 -14.31
N LYS A 39 -7.06 -15.30 -13.75
CA LYS A 39 -7.11 -14.02 -14.47
C LYS A 39 -5.70 -13.56 -14.81
N ASP A 40 -5.58 -12.77 -15.88
CA ASP A 40 -4.32 -12.12 -16.26
C ASP A 40 -3.90 -11.13 -15.15
N PRO A 41 -2.76 -11.37 -14.46
CA PRO A 41 -2.31 -10.53 -13.36
C PRO A 41 -1.87 -9.14 -13.83
N VAL A 42 -1.34 -9.01 -15.04
CA VAL A 42 -0.90 -7.74 -15.61
C VAL A 42 -2.13 -6.87 -15.85
N ARG A 43 -3.19 -7.46 -16.40
CA ARG A 43 -4.44 -6.73 -16.62
C ARG A 43 -5.14 -6.38 -15.31
N GLY A 44 -5.13 -7.28 -14.32
CA GLY A 44 -5.63 -6.99 -12.97
C GLY A 44 -4.90 -5.82 -12.29
N LEU A 45 -3.56 -5.80 -12.36
CA LEU A 45 -2.75 -4.69 -11.86
C LEU A 45 -2.99 -3.39 -12.64
N GLN A 46 -3.15 -3.44 -13.97
CA GLN A 46 -3.47 -2.26 -14.77
C GLN A 46 -4.83 -1.65 -14.38
N VAL A 47 -5.86 -2.48 -14.20
CA VAL A 47 -7.16 -2.00 -13.73
C VAL A 47 -7.04 -1.35 -12.34
N PHE A 48 -6.25 -1.94 -11.45
CA PHE A 48 -6.13 -1.45 -10.08
C PHE A 48 -5.27 -0.17 -9.96
N PHE A 49 -4.18 -0.06 -10.73
CA PHE A 49 -3.23 1.05 -10.63
C PHE A 49 -3.45 2.14 -11.69
N TRP A 50 -3.87 1.78 -12.91
CA TRP A 50 -3.83 2.69 -14.06
C TRP A 50 -5.18 3.31 -14.39
N GLU A 51 -6.26 2.54 -14.33
CA GLU A 51 -7.61 3.06 -14.59
C GLU A 51 -8.05 4.18 -13.62
N PRO A 52 -7.76 4.10 -12.30
CA PRO A 52 -8.17 5.15 -11.36
C PRO A 52 -7.46 6.49 -11.60
N ILE A 53 -6.25 6.46 -12.13
CA ILE A 53 -5.43 7.65 -12.37
C ILE A 53 -5.77 8.31 -13.70
N LYS A 54 -6.23 7.53 -14.68
CA LYS A 54 -6.50 8.01 -16.05
C LYS A 54 -7.71 8.93 -16.17
N SER A 55 -8.66 8.88 -15.25
CA SER A 55 -9.89 9.68 -15.30
C SER A 55 -9.96 10.65 -14.11
N PRO A 56 -10.19 11.95 -14.34
CA PRO A 56 -10.37 12.93 -13.26
C PRO A 56 -11.52 12.57 -12.31
N TYR A 57 -12.57 11.93 -12.85
CA TYR A 57 -13.70 11.44 -12.07
C TYR A 57 -13.30 10.25 -11.18
N ALA A 58 -12.59 9.27 -11.73
CA ALA A 58 -12.12 8.11 -10.97
C ALA A 58 -11.10 8.52 -9.89
N LEU A 59 -10.31 9.55 -10.15
CA LEU A 59 -9.41 10.16 -9.18
C LEU A 59 -10.21 10.82 -8.03
N GLY A 60 -11.31 11.50 -8.35
CA GLY A 60 -12.25 12.02 -7.35
C GLY A 60 -12.84 10.92 -6.46
N GLU A 61 -13.34 9.83 -7.06
CA GLU A 61 -13.83 8.69 -6.28
C GLU A 61 -12.75 8.04 -5.41
N LEU A 62 -11.54 7.88 -5.96
CA LEU A 62 -10.41 7.33 -5.25
C LEU A 62 -10.10 8.18 -4.02
N MET A 63 -10.07 9.51 -4.16
CA MET A 63 -9.81 10.43 -3.06
C MET A 63 -10.89 10.37 -1.99
N VAL A 64 -12.17 10.31 -2.37
CA VAL A 64 -13.29 10.16 -1.41
C VAL A 64 -13.16 8.88 -0.59
N LYS A 65 -12.74 7.78 -1.21
CA LYS A 65 -12.53 6.49 -0.54
C LYS A 65 -11.24 6.46 0.30
N ALA A 66 -10.17 7.08 -0.18
CA ALA A 66 -8.86 7.07 0.47
C ALA A 66 -8.77 8.03 1.66
N THR A 67 -9.44 9.18 1.61
CA THR A 67 -9.40 10.22 2.67
C THR A 67 -9.65 9.67 4.09
N PRO A 68 -10.73 8.91 4.36
CA PRO A 68 -10.95 8.38 5.72
C PRO A 68 -9.85 7.43 6.17
N LEU A 69 -9.31 6.59 5.29
CA LEU A 69 -8.20 5.68 5.61
C LEU A 69 -6.91 6.45 5.93
N LEU A 70 -6.64 7.52 5.18
CA LEU A 70 -5.48 8.39 5.44
C LEU A 70 -5.60 9.09 6.80
N ILE A 71 -6.79 9.56 7.17
CA ILE A 71 -7.03 10.19 8.48
C ILE A 71 -6.76 9.19 9.62
N ILE A 72 -7.25 7.94 9.49
CA ILE A 72 -6.99 6.88 10.47
C ILE A 72 -5.49 6.58 10.57
N ALA A 73 -4.81 6.43 9.43
CA ALA A 73 -3.38 6.15 9.39
C ALA A 73 -2.56 7.28 10.04
N LEU A 74 -2.92 8.54 9.78
CA LEU A 74 -2.29 9.69 10.43
C LEU A 74 -2.53 9.70 11.94
N GLY A 75 -3.74 9.37 12.40
CA GLY A 75 -4.03 9.24 13.83
C GLY A 75 -3.18 8.17 14.52
N LEU A 76 -2.99 7.01 13.88
CA LEU A 76 -2.14 5.93 14.41
C LEU A 76 -0.64 6.26 14.35
N ALA A 77 -0.20 7.05 13.38
CA ALA A 77 1.22 7.41 13.22
C ALA A 77 1.72 8.41 14.27
N VAL A 78 0.81 9.15 14.92
CA VAL A 78 1.13 10.16 15.93
C VAL A 78 1.15 9.56 17.35
N CYS A 79 0.62 8.35 17.53
CA CYS A 79 0.65 7.58 18.79
C CYS A 79 1.86 6.66 18.87
#